data_AF-A0A920GLV5-F1
#
_entry.id   AF-A0A920GLV5-F1
#
_cell.length_a   1.000
_cell.length_b   1.000
_cell.length_c   1.000
_cell.angle_alpha   90.00
_cell.angle_beta   90.00
_cell.angle_gamma   90.00
#
_symmetry.space_group_name_H-M   'P 1'
#
loop_
_entity.id
_entity.type
_entity.pdbx_description
1 polymer ?
#
loop_
_entity_poly.entity_id
_entity_poly.type
_entity_poly.pdbx_seq_one_letter_code
_entity_poly.pdbx_strand_id
1 'polypeptide(L)'
;MHETEGQLILNGSYDIGFTIDLALKDLGFAKQFAEELGVPLELASATFTRFQEARAAYGGESQSPKIVKLLEDALDTPLRAPGFPAALS
;
A
#
# COMPACT_ATOMS: atom_id res chain seq x y z
N MET A 1 -4.19 9.30 -11.03
CA MET A 1 -3.80 8.60 -9.78
C MET A 1 -3.60 7.11 -10.00
N HIS A 2 -4.48 6.40 -10.72
CA HIS A 2 -4.31 4.96 -11.06
C HIS A 2 -3.31 4.65 -12.19
N GLU A 3 -2.78 5.65 -12.90
CA GLU A 3 -1.83 5.42 -14.01
C GLU A 3 -0.36 5.39 -13.58
N THR A 4 -0.03 5.69 -12.33
CA THR A 4 1.33 6.07 -11.94
C THR A 4 1.99 5.13 -10.90
N GLU A 5 1.29 4.64 -9.88
CA GLU A 5 1.94 3.83 -8.81
C GLU A 5 2.26 2.39 -9.25
N GLY A 6 1.37 1.79 -10.05
CA GLY A 6 1.56 0.43 -10.59
C GLY A 6 2.82 0.32 -11.46
N GLN A 7 3.18 1.39 -12.16
CA GLN A 7 4.42 1.45 -12.94
C GLN A 7 5.65 1.33 -12.04
N LEU A 8 5.60 1.94 -10.85
CA LEU A 8 6.68 1.91 -9.88
C LEU A 8 6.80 0.56 -9.17
N ILE A 9 5.69 -0.15 -8.98
CA ILE A 9 5.70 -1.54 -8.53
C ILE A 9 6.36 -2.43 -9.58
N LEU A 10 5.97 -2.30 -10.85
CA LEU A 10 6.46 -3.13 -11.95
C LEU A 10 7.93 -2.90 -12.32
N ASN A 11 8.50 -1.76 -11.91
CA ASN A 11 9.95 -1.52 -11.98
C ASN A 11 10.69 -1.95 -10.68
N GLY A 12 9.99 -2.04 -9.54
CA GLY A 12 10.53 -2.40 -8.22
C GLY A 12 10.95 -1.27 -7.27
N SER A 13 10.65 -0.03 -7.60
CA SER A 13 10.96 1.16 -6.81
C SER A 13 10.03 1.27 -5.60
N TYR A 14 8.72 1.06 -5.82
CA TYR A 14 7.66 1.36 -4.85
C TYR A 14 7.63 2.82 -4.35
N ASP A 15 8.55 3.68 -4.79
CA ASP A 15 8.73 5.01 -4.24
C ASP A 15 7.76 6.01 -4.86
N ILE A 16 6.70 6.29 -4.11
CA ILE A 16 5.67 7.28 -4.46
C ILE A 16 5.73 8.49 -3.53
N GLY A 17 6.73 8.58 -2.65
CA GLY A 17 6.82 9.62 -1.63
C GLY A 17 5.70 9.57 -0.58
N PHE A 18 5.10 8.39 -0.34
CA PHE A 18 3.99 8.23 0.60
C PHE A 18 4.20 6.98 1.45
N THR A 19 4.32 7.16 2.77
CA THR A 19 4.72 6.09 3.68
C THR A 19 3.55 5.20 4.11
N ILE A 20 3.85 3.99 4.59
CA ILE A 20 2.89 3.08 5.20
C ILE A 20 2.20 3.74 6.40
N ASP A 21 2.94 4.48 7.23
CA ASP A 21 2.36 5.18 8.38
C ASP A 21 1.38 6.29 7.95
N LEU A 22 1.66 7.01 6.86
CA LEU A 22 0.69 7.98 6.31
C LEU A 22 -0.58 7.28 5.78
N ALA A 23 -0.41 6.15 5.09
CA ALA A 23 -1.55 5.34 4.63
C ALA A 23 -2.40 4.82 5.79
N LEU A 24 -1.77 4.32 6.85
CA LEU A 24 -2.47 3.85 8.05
C LEU A 24 -3.16 4.98 8.81
N LYS A 25 -2.57 6.18 8.85
CA LYS A 25 -3.19 7.37 9.44
C LYS A 25 -4.51 7.71 8.72
N ASP A 26 -4.48 7.78 7.38
CA ASP A 26 -5.68 8.11 6.59
C ASP A 26 -6.75 7.01 6.67
N LEU A 27 -6.36 5.73 6.57
CA LEU A 27 -7.28 4.60 6.76
C LEU A 27 -7.85 4.53 8.19
N GLY A 28 -7.05 4.91 9.19
CA GLY A 28 -7.47 5.03 10.58
C GLY A 28 -8.58 6.06 10.75
N PHE A 29 -8.45 7.25 10.14
CA PHE A 29 -9.51 8.26 10.13
C PHE A 29 -10.78 7.76 9.46
N ALA A 30 -10.67 7.11 8.30
CA ALA A 30 -11.83 6.56 7.61
C ALA A 30 -12.56 5.49 8.46
N LYS A 31 -11.81 4.62 9.14
CA LYS A 31 -12.36 3.59 10.03
C LYS A 31 -13.04 4.22 11.26
N GLN A 32 -12.42 5.21 11.88
CA GLN A 32 -12.99 5.89 13.05
C GLN A 32 -14.32 6.57 12.70
N PHE A 33 -14.38 7.33 11.60
CA PHE A 33 -15.63 7.96 11.18
C PHE A 33 -16.71 6.94 10.82
N ALA A 34 -16.33 5.82 10.21
CA ALA A 34 -17.27 4.75 9.90
C ALA A 34 -17.90 4.15 11.17
N GLU A 35 -17.11 3.95 12.23
CA GLU A 35 -17.60 3.48 13.52
C GLU A 35 -18.53 4.50 14.19
N GLU A 36 -18.14 5.77 14.21
CA GLU A 36 -18.94 6.86 14.78
C GLU A 36 -20.28 7.06 14.06
N LEU A 37 -20.32 6.85 12.74
CA LEU A 37 -21.50 7.04 11.90
C LEU A 37 -22.30 5.74 11.69
N GLY A 38 -21.85 4.61 12.23
CA GLY A 38 -22.51 3.31 12.04
C GLY A 38 -22.48 2.79 10.59
N VAL A 39 -21.45 3.15 9.81
CA VAL A 39 -21.30 2.75 8.40
C VAL A 39 -20.38 1.53 8.30
N PRO A 40 -20.82 0.39 7.75
CA PRO A 40 -19.98 -0.80 7.63
C PRO A 40 -19.00 -0.68 6.45
N LEU A 41 -17.74 -0.33 6.73
CA LEU A 41 -16.67 -0.27 5.72
C LEU A 41 -15.78 -1.53 5.75
N GLU A 42 -16.31 -2.66 5.28
CA GLU A 42 -15.61 -3.95 5.29
C GLU A 42 -14.31 -3.93 4.48
N LEU A 43 -14.35 -3.37 3.26
CA LEU A 43 -13.16 -3.27 2.40
C LEU A 43 -12.09 -2.35 2.99
N ALA A 44 -12.48 -1.23 3.60
CA ALA A 44 -11.53 -0.35 4.28
C ALA A 44 -10.88 -1.05 5.48
N SER A 45 -11.67 -1.83 6.24
CA SER A 45 -11.16 -2.61 7.37
C SER A 45 -10.16 -3.68 6.93
N ALA A 46 -10.48 -4.44 5.87
CA ALA A 46 -9.55 -5.41 5.28
C ALA A 46 -8.27 -4.75 4.76
N THR A 47 -8.40 -3.58 4.12
CA THR A 47 -7.27 -2.80 3.62
C THR A 47 -6.38 -2.31 4.77
N PHE A 48 -6.98 -1.79 5.85
CA PHE A 48 -6.26 -1.38 7.05
C PHE A 48 -5.47 -2.54 7.67
N THR A 49 -6.07 -3.72 7.80
CA THR A 49 -5.37 -4.92 8.28
C THR A 49 -4.19 -5.27 7.39
N ARG A 50 -4.34 -5.24 6.06
CA ARG A 50 -3.21 -5.50 5.14
C ARG A 50 -2.09 -4.48 5.25
N PHE A 51 -2.40 -3.20 5.48
CA PHE A 51 -1.38 -2.19 5.75
C PHE A 51 -0.69 -2.39 7.10
N GLN A 52 -1.39 -2.91 8.12
CA GLN A 52 -0.76 -3.28 9.39
C GLN A 52 0.24 -4.44 9.21
N GLU A 53 -0.10 -5.45 8.41
CA GLU A 53 0.82 -6.53 8.04
C GLU A 53 2.06 -5.98 7.31
N ALA A 54 1.86 -5.08 6.35
CA ALA A 54 2.95 -4.43 5.62
C ALA A 54 3.85 -3.61 6.56
N ARG A 55 3.26 -2.87 7.50
CA ARG A 55 4.01 -2.12 8.51
C ARG A 55 4.86 -3.04 9.38
N ALA A 56 4.30 -4.18 9.80
CA ALA A 56 5.02 -5.17 10.61
C ALA A 56 6.19 -5.80 9.85
N ALA A 57 6.02 -6.04 8.54
CA ALA A 57 7.06 -6.63 7.69
C ALA A 57 8.16 -5.63 7.28
N TYR A 58 7.80 -4.38 6.96
CA TYR A 58 8.69 -3.44 6.26
C TYR A 58 8.95 -2.11 6.98
N GLY A 59 8.32 -1.89 8.13
CA GLY A 59 8.40 -0.64 8.90
C GLY A 59 7.45 0.45 8.41
N GLY A 60 7.09 1.38 9.30
CA GLY A 60 6.15 2.48 9.01
C GLY A 60 6.67 3.52 8.02
N GLU A 61 7.98 3.78 8.04
CA GLU A 61 8.68 4.70 7.13
C GLU A 61 8.87 4.13 5.71
N SER A 62 8.51 2.86 5.48
CA SER A 62 8.54 2.28 4.12
C SER A 62 7.46 2.91 3.24
N GLN A 63 7.68 2.84 1.93
CA GLN A 63 6.73 3.31 0.92
C GLN A 63 5.48 2.43 0.88
N SER A 64 4.30 3.06 0.83
CA SER A 64 3.00 2.38 0.91
C SER A 64 2.75 1.32 -0.17
N PRO A 65 3.27 1.44 -1.42
CA PRO A 65 3.10 0.39 -2.44
C PRO A 65 3.78 -0.93 -2.09
N LYS A 66 4.68 -0.96 -1.08
CA LYS A 66 5.23 -2.22 -0.54
C LYS A 66 4.18 -3.13 0.11
N ILE A 67 2.93 -2.69 0.27
CA ILE A 67 1.83 -3.62 0.52
C ILE A 67 1.77 -4.74 -0.53
N VAL A 68 2.11 -4.46 -1.79
CA VAL A 68 2.19 -5.46 -2.86
C VAL A 68 3.35 -6.44 -2.63
N LYS A 69 4.43 -5.98 -1.99
CA LYS A 69 5.58 -6.81 -1.65
C LYS A 69 5.22 -7.95 -0.69
N LEU A 70 4.16 -7.82 0.13
CA LEU A 70 3.63 -8.95 0.90
C LEU A 70 3.26 -10.14 0.00
N LEU A 71 2.68 -9.87 -1.18
CA LEU A 71 2.30 -10.92 -2.12
C LEU A 71 3.52 -11.52 -2.82
N GLU A 72 4.48 -10.67 -3.21
CA GLU A 72 5.74 -11.12 -3.80
C GLU A 72 6.52 -12.02 -2.87
N ASP A 73 6.62 -11.65 -1.59
CA ASP A 73 7.34 -12.40 -0.56
C ASP A 73 6.61 -13.69 -0.19
N ALA A 74 5.27 -13.69 -0.19
CA ALA A 74 4.47 -14.89 0.05
C ALA A 74 4.57 -15.93 -1.09
N LEU A 75 4.81 -15.47 -2.31
CA LEU A 75 4.87 -16.31 -3.51
C LEU A 75 6.30 -16.54 -4.02
N ASP A 76 7.31 -15.97 -3.36
CA ASP A 76 8.70 -15.93 -3.82
C ASP A 76 8.83 -15.53 -5.30
N THR A 77 7.98 -14.57 -5.72
CA THR A 77 7.84 -14.19 -7.13
C THR A 77 7.80 -12.67 -7.26
N PRO A 78 8.81 -12.04 -7.90
CA PRO A 78 8.81 -10.59 -8.11
C PRO A 78 7.79 -10.20 -9.18
N LEU A 79 6.96 -9.19 -8.90
CA LEU A 79 6.04 -8.58 -9.84
C LEU A 79 6.76 -7.49 -10.63
N ARG A 80 7.51 -7.91 -11.66
CA ARG A 80 8.27 -7.01 -12.54
C ARG A 80 7.93 -7.23 -14.00
N ALA A 81 7.98 -6.16 -14.77
CA ALA A 81 7.79 -6.21 -16.22
C ALA A 81 8.72 -5.21 -16.93
N PRO A 82 9.22 -5.54 -18.14
CA PRO A 82 10.03 -4.61 -18.92
C PRO A 82 9.19 -3.42 -19.40
N GLY A 83 9.83 -2.27 -19.58
CA GLY A 83 9.20 -1.08 -20.16
C GLY A 83 8.55 -0.11 -19.15
N PHE A 84 8.65 -0.36 -17.84
CA PHE A 84 8.12 0.53 -16.80
C PHE A 84 9.19 1.49 -16.25
N PRO A 85 8.90 2.80 -16.12
CA PRO A 85 9.88 3.82 -15.73
C PRO A 85 10.19 3.78 -14.24
N ALA A 86 11.46 4.01 -13.85
CA ALA A 86 11.95 3.98 -12.46
C ALA A 86 11.31 5.03 -11.52
N ALA A 87 10.85 6.15 -12.09
CA ALA A 87 10.23 7.27 -11.39
C ALA A 87 9.11 7.86 -12.26
N LEU A 88 8.20 8.59 -11.64
CA LEU A 88 7.12 9.30 -12.31
C LEU A 88 7.56 10.69 -12.73
N SER A 89 7.29 11.06 -13.98
CA SER A 89 7.56 12.37 -14.57
C SER A 89 6.33 13.27 -14.57
#